data_AF-E0DFT3-F1
#
_entry.id   AF-E0DFT3-F1
#
_cell.length_a   1.000
_cell.length_b   1.000
_cell.length_c   1.000
_cell.angle_alpha   90.00
_cell.angle_beta   90.00
_cell.angle_gamma   90.00
#
_symmetry.space_group_name_H-M   'P 1'
#
loop_
_entity.id
_entity.type
_entity.pdbx_description
1 polymer ?
#
loop_
_entity_poly.entity_id
_entity_poly.type
_entity_poly.pdbx_seq_one_letter_code
_entity_poly.pdbx_strand_id
1 'polypeptide(L)'
;MTKLLFQRVADEARPPAILGRPGCGPPDYFTEVLLHDLVESGAWLDLELKRPFLALWVNDEDFDNPDVDDPIEILTNADAHKFAAMDPVVDLESLRGMRVYHDKPYFR
;
A
#
# COMPACT_ATOMS: atom_id res chain seq x y z
N MET A 1 2.97 -21.46 6.13
CA MET A 1 3.98 -20.39 5.96
C MET A 1 3.29 -19.09 6.22
N THR A 2 3.72 -18.33 7.22
CA THR A 2 3.15 -17.01 7.48
C THR A 2 3.74 -16.01 6.49
N LYS A 3 2.88 -15.29 5.76
CA LYS A 3 3.29 -14.25 4.81
C LYS A 3 3.36 -12.89 5.50
N LEU A 4 4.29 -12.04 5.07
CA LEU A 4 4.35 -10.62 5.43
C LEU A 4 3.19 -9.87 4.77
N LEU A 5 2.85 -8.67 5.28
CA LEU A 5 1.72 -7.88 4.80
C LEU A 5 1.77 -7.70 3.28
N PHE A 6 2.90 -7.24 2.76
CA PHE A 6 3.07 -6.92 1.33
C PHE A 6 2.88 -8.13 0.43
N GLN A 7 3.37 -9.30 0.85
CA GLN A 7 3.16 -10.52 0.08
C GLN A 7 1.69 -10.93 0.08
N ARG A 8 0.97 -10.77 1.21
CA ARG A 8 -0.47 -11.03 1.26
C ARG A 8 -1.24 -10.06 0.36
N VAL A 9 -0.90 -8.77 0.42
CA VAL A 9 -1.51 -7.73 -0.44
C VAL A 9 -1.34 -8.09 -1.91
N ALA A 10 -0.12 -8.43 -2.34
CA ALA A 10 0.15 -8.82 -3.73
C ALA A 10 -0.62 -10.08 -4.16
N ASP A 11 -0.63 -11.11 -3.32
CA ASP A 11 -1.22 -12.42 -3.65
C ASP A 11 -2.76 -12.43 -3.57
N GLU A 12 -3.34 -11.65 -2.66
CA GLU A 12 -4.78 -11.67 -2.36
C GLU A 12 -5.57 -10.57 -3.11
N ALA A 13 -4.88 -9.58 -3.69
CA ALA A 13 -5.46 -8.61 -4.60
C ALA A 13 -6.09 -9.27 -5.83
N ARG A 14 -7.09 -8.61 -6.40
CA ARG A 14 -7.82 -9.10 -7.59
C ARG A 14 -7.94 -7.98 -8.64
N PRO A 15 -7.18 -8.05 -9.75
CA PRO A 15 -6.20 -9.09 -10.09
C PRO A 15 -4.99 -9.10 -9.13
N PRO A 16 -4.28 -10.24 -9.00
CA PRO A 16 -3.06 -10.31 -8.20
C PRO A 16 -1.97 -9.40 -8.76
N ALA A 17 -1.19 -8.80 -7.86
CA ALA A 17 -0.02 -7.99 -8.18
C ALA A 17 1.28 -8.76 -7.88
N ILE A 18 2.43 -8.19 -8.28
CA ILE A 18 3.74 -8.81 -8.05
C ILE A 18 4.58 -7.86 -7.20
N LEU A 19 4.81 -8.24 -5.94
CA LEU A 19 5.77 -7.56 -5.08
C LEU A 19 7.19 -7.71 -5.68
N GLY A 20 7.85 -6.59 -5.97
CA GLY A 20 9.21 -6.60 -6.52
C GLY A 20 9.32 -7.13 -7.94
N ARG A 21 8.35 -6.82 -8.82
CA ARG A 21 8.36 -7.28 -10.23
C ARG A 21 9.66 -6.90 -10.95
N PRO A 22 10.15 -7.70 -11.92
CA PRO A 22 11.37 -7.37 -12.66
C PRO A 22 11.30 -5.97 -13.28
N GLY A 23 12.30 -5.14 -13.00
CA GLY A 23 12.39 -3.78 -13.51
C GLY A 23 11.75 -2.69 -12.64
N CYS A 24 11.21 -3.02 -11.45
CA CYS A 24 10.59 -2.03 -10.55
C CYS A 24 11.57 -1.11 -9.78
N GLY A 25 12.88 -1.26 -9.97
CA GLY A 25 13.89 -0.47 -9.26
C GLY A 25 14.47 -1.19 -8.05
N PRO A 26 15.20 -0.47 -7.17
CA PRO A 26 15.76 -1.05 -5.94
C PRO A 26 14.65 -1.55 -4.99
N PRO A 27 14.99 -2.48 -4.07
CA PRO A 27 14.05 -3.05 -3.10
C PRO A 27 13.26 -2.03 -2.28
N ASP A 28 13.84 -0.86 -2.06
CA ASP A 28 13.25 0.22 -1.27
C ASP A 28 11.95 0.77 -1.89
N TYR A 29 11.74 0.62 -3.20
CA TYR A 29 10.52 1.08 -3.89
C TYR A 29 9.46 0.00 -4.15
N PHE A 30 9.65 -1.21 -3.61
CA PHE A 30 8.74 -2.32 -3.91
C PHE A 30 7.32 -2.07 -3.41
N THR A 31 7.15 -1.29 -2.35
CA THR A 31 5.84 -1.05 -1.72
C THR A 31 5.06 0.02 -2.50
N GLU A 32 5.74 1.05 -2.95
CA GLU A 32 5.27 2.16 -3.78
C GLU A 32 4.83 1.61 -5.14
N VAL A 33 5.66 0.77 -5.76
CA VAL A 33 5.32 0.12 -7.04
C VAL A 33 4.17 -0.86 -6.86
N LEU A 34 4.10 -1.60 -5.75
CA LEU A 34 2.96 -2.47 -5.46
C LEU A 34 1.66 -1.65 -5.35
N LEU A 35 1.67 -0.53 -4.61
CA LEU A 35 0.51 0.37 -4.52
C LEU A 35 0.10 0.90 -5.89
N HIS A 36 1.06 1.36 -6.69
CA HIS A 36 0.83 1.86 -8.04
C HIS A 36 0.18 0.78 -8.93
N ASP A 37 0.72 -0.44 -8.93
CA ASP A 37 0.17 -1.54 -9.72
C ASP A 37 -1.26 -1.92 -9.28
N LEU A 38 -1.59 -1.83 -7.99
CA LEU A 38 -2.95 -2.05 -7.49
C LEU A 38 -3.91 -0.98 -7.99
N VAL A 39 -3.49 0.28 -8.03
CA VAL A 39 -4.30 1.40 -8.56
C VAL A 39 -4.50 1.26 -10.07
N GLU A 40 -3.43 1.08 -10.82
CA GLU A 40 -3.47 1.00 -12.29
C GLU A 40 -4.30 -0.20 -12.78
N SER A 41 -4.24 -1.33 -12.08
CA SER A 41 -5.02 -2.52 -12.42
C SER A 41 -6.48 -2.47 -11.95
N GLY A 42 -6.88 -1.44 -11.18
CA GLY A 42 -8.19 -1.39 -10.55
C GLY A 42 -8.40 -2.52 -9.55
N ALA A 43 -7.34 -2.96 -8.87
CA ALA A 43 -7.38 -4.14 -8.01
C ALA A 43 -8.32 -3.97 -6.82
N TRP A 44 -9.15 -4.98 -6.60
CA TRP A 44 -9.94 -5.14 -5.39
C TRP A 44 -9.12 -5.85 -4.31
N LEU A 45 -9.21 -5.37 -3.07
CA LEU A 45 -8.54 -5.96 -1.91
C LEU A 45 -9.47 -5.90 -0.68
N ASP A 46 -9.51 -7.00 0.08
CA ASP A 46 -10.33 -7.07 1.29
C ASP A 46 -9.90 -6.03 2.34
N LEU A 47 -10.86 -5.49 3.10
CA LEU A 47 -10.61 -4.50 4.15
C LEU A 47 -9.60 -4.98 5.20
N GLU A 48 -9.53 -6.29 5.47
CA GLU A 48 -8.55 -6.89 6.39
C GLU A 48 -7.12 -6.52 5.99
N LEU A 49 -6.83 -6.46 4.68
CA LEU A 49 -5.51 -6.15 4.14
C LEU A 49 -5.38 -4.70 3.69
N LYS A 50 -6.44 -4.14 3.12
CA LYS A 50 -6.44 -2.78 2.58
C LYS A 50 -6.21 -1.72 3.65
N ARG A 51 -6.83 -1.88 4.82
CA ARG A 51 -6.67 -0.93 5.94
C ARG A 51 -5.23 -0.90 6.49
N PRO A 52 -4.62 -2.03 6.91
CA PRO A 52 -3.24 -2.00 7.38
C PRO A 52 -2.25 -1.62 6.29
N PHE A 53 -2.52 -1.92 5.01
CA PHE A 53 -1.66 -1.48 3.91
C PHE A 53 -1.69 0.05 3.73
N LEU A 54 -2.87 0.68 3.71
CA LEU A 54 -3.00 2.14 3.63
C LEU A 54 -2.50 2.86 4.89
N ALA A 55 -2.62 2.22 6.05
CA ALA A 55 -2.17 2.78 7.32
C ALA A 55 -0.64 2.96 7.39
N LEU A 56 0.14 2.28 6.53
CA LEU A 56 1.58 2.53 6.43
C LEU A 56 1.85 3.95 5.94
N TRP A 57 1.11 4.40 4.93
CA TRP A 57 1.26 5.74 4.35
C TRP A 57 0.65 6.81 5.25
N VAL A 58 -0.57 6.61 5.75
CA VAL A 58 -1.27 7.61 6.58
C VAL A 58 -0.51 8.00 7.86
N ASN A 59 0.34 7.08 8.34
CA ASN A 59 1.14 7.29 9.55
C ASN A 59 2.62 7.59 9.25
N ASP A 60 2.97 7.76 7.97
CA ASP A 60 4.23 8.34 7.54
C ASP A 60 4.24 9.85 7.83
N GLU A 61 5.41 10.40 8.18
CA GLU A 61 5.54 11.81 8.57
C GLU A 61 5.28 12.77 7.41
N ASP A 62 5.58 12.34 6.18
CA ASP A 62 5.47 13.17 5.00
C ASP A 62 4.12 13.03 4.28
N PHE A 63 3.22 12.17 4.78
CA PHE A 63 1.92 11.92 4.14
C PHE A 63 1.06 13.17 3.93
N ASP A 64 1.04 14.08 4.90
CA ASP A 64 0.25 15.31 4.84
C ASP A 64 0.96 16.45 4.11
N ASN A 65 2.28 16.36 3.97
CA ASN A 65 3.11 17.37 3.35
C ASN A 65 4.25 16.71 2.57
N PRO A 66 3.93 16.05 1.44
CA PRO A 66 4.92 15.28 0.71
C PRO A 66 5.99 16.18 0.09
N ASP A 67 7.21 15.69 -0.07
CA ASP A 67 8.26 16.36 -0.83
C ASP A 67 7.82 16.50 -2.31
N VAL A 68 7.50 17.73 -2.69
CA VAL A 68 7.03 18.04 -4.04
C VAL A 68 8.14 18.02 -5.08
N ASP A 69 9.40 17.97 -4.65
CA ASP A 69 10.55 17.79 -5.54
C ASP A 69 10.87 16.30 -5.77
N ASP A 70 10.26 15.38 -5.03
CA ASP A 70 10.34 13.93 -5.27
C ASP A 70 9.10 13.41 -6.03
N PRO A 71 9.23 13.04 -7.32
CA PRO A 71 8.13 12.51 -8.11
C PRO A 71 7.57 11.18 -7.57
N ILE A 72 8.39 10.36 -6.89
CA ILE A 72 7.95 9.08 -6.32
C ILE A 72 7.01 9.34 -5.15
N GLU A 73 7.33 10.32 -4.32
CA GLU A 73 6.53 10.67 -3.15
C GLU A 73 5.17 11.26 -3.56
N ILE A 74 5.17 12.19 -4.52
CA ILE A 74 3.93 12.73 -5.10
C ILE A 74 3.05 11.61 -5.67
N LEU A 75 3.64 10.70 -6.45
CA LEU A 75 2.89 9.61 -7.07
C LEU A 75 2.32 8.65 -6.02
N THR A 76 3.13 8.28 -5.03
CA THR A 76 2.73 7.37 -3.94
C THR A 76 1.61 7.98 -3.11
N ASN A 77 1.70 9.26 -2.78
CA ASN A 77 0.65 9.98 -2.08
C ASN A 77 -0.67 9.99 -2.87
N ALA A 78 -0.60 10.32 -4.17
CA ALA A 78 -1.78 10.32 -5.03
C ALA A 78 -2.40 8.92 -5.16
N ASP A 79 -1.57 7.88 -5.28
CA ASP A 79 -2.04 6.50 -5.40
C ASP A 79 -2.62 5.97 -4.09
N ALA A 80 -2.12 6.40 -2.92
CA ALA A 80 -2.72 6.05 -1.64
C ALA A 80 -4.15 6.60 -1.53
N HIS A 81 -4.37 7.86 -1.95
CA HIS A 81 -5.69 8.47 -2.00
C HIS A 81 -6.62 7.78 -3.01
N LYS A 82 -6.13 7.47 -4.22
CA LYS A 82 -6.92 6.74 -5.22
C LYS A 82 -7.29 5.35 -4.74
N PHE A 83 -6.33 4.60 -4.19
CA PHE A 83 -6.57 3.24 -3.72
C PHE A 83 -7.59 3.24 -2.58
N ALA A 84 -7.52 4.19 -1.66
CA ALA A 84 -8.52 4.38 -0.60
C ALA A 84 -9.93 4.65 -1.15
N ALA A 85 -10.04 5.38 -2.26
CA ALA A 85 -11.31 5.68 -2.92
C ALA A 85 -11.86 4.52 -3.79
N MET A 86 -11.05 3.52 -4.13
CA MET A 86 -11.51 2.32 -4.83
C MET A 86 -12.31 1.41 -3.90
N ASP A 87 -13.24 0.61 -4.41
CA ASP A 87 -14.01 -0.32 -3.58
C ASP A 87 -13.13 -1.49 -3.04
N PRO A 88 -13.26 -1.87 -1.76
CA PRO A 88 -14.06 -1.20 -0.74
C PRO A 88 -13.40 0.11 -0.28
N VAL A 89 -14.20 1.18 -0.20
CA VAL A 89 -13.72 2.52 0.19
C VAL A 89 -13.21 2.51 1.63
N VAL A 90 -12.07 3.18 1.86
CA VAL A 90 -11.45 3.35 3.18
C VAL A 90 -11.29 4.83 3.48
N ASP A 91 -11.80 5.26 4.63
CA ASP A 91 -11.52 6.59 5.18
C ASP A 91 -10.10 6.61 5.75
N LEU A 92 -9.21 7.40 5.14
CA LEU A 92 -7.80 7.49 5.55
C LEU A 92 -7.65 8.06 6.96
N GLU A 93 -8.47 9.04 7.35
CA GLU A 93 -8.39 9.62 8.70
C GLU A 93 -8.73 8.58 9.78
N SER A 94 -9.57 7.59 9.46
CA SER A 94 -9.87 6.48 10.36
C SER A 94 -8.68 5.54 10.64
N LEU A 95 -7.57 5.69 9.91
CA LEU A 95 -6.35 4.88 10.04
C LEU A 95 -5.24 5.58 10.85
N ARG A 96 -5.43 6.85 11.23
CA ARG A 96 -4.46 7.59 12.06
C ARG A 96 -4.21 6.87 13.38
N GLY A 97 -2.95 6.70 13.74
CA GLY A 97 -2.52 5.98 14.94
C GLY A 97 -2.68 4.45 14.89
N MET A 98 -3.11 3.89 13.75
CA MET A 98 -3.19 2.43 13.58
C MET A 98 -1.77 1.84 13.55
N ARG A 99 -1.48 0.92 14.47
CA ARG A 99 -0.20 0.20 14.47
C ARG A 99 -0.22 -0.90 13.42
N VAL A 100 0.73 -0.85 12.49
CA VAL A 100 0.92 -1.87 11.46
C VAL A 100 2.23 -2.60 11.71
N TYR A 101 2.17 -3.93 11.77
CA TYR A 101 3.36 -4.78 11.85
C TYR A 101 3.62 -5.35 10.45
N HIS A 102 4.58 -4.81 9.69
CA HIS A 102 4.83 -5.23 8.30
C HIS A 102 6.01 -6.22 8.19
N ASP A 103 6.81 -6.30 9.25
CA ASP A 103 8.07 -7.03 9.40
C ASP A 103 7.96 -8.24 10.36
N LYS A 104 6.79 -8.44 10.99
CA LYS A 104 6.47 -9.65 11.75
C LYS A 104 5.48 -10.54 10.98
N PRO A 105 5.63 -11.88 11.05
CA PRO A 105 4.66 -12.81 10.49
C PRO A 105 3.27 -12.60 11.12
N TYR A 106 2.24 -12.38 10.29
CA TYR A 106 0.83 -12.29 10.70
C TYR A 106 0.32 -13.63 11.22
N PHE A 107 0.27 -13.83 12.54
CA PHE A 107 -0.40 -14.98 13.13
C PHE A 107 -1.91 -14.70 13.21
N ARG A 108 -2.71 -15.55 12.57
CA ARG A 108 -4.17 -15.50 12.58
C ARG A 108 -4.73 -16.08 13.89
#